data_AF-X1ET35-F1
#
_entry.id   AF-X1ET35-F1
#
_cell.length_a   1.000
_cell.length_b   1.000
_cell.length_c   1.000
_cell.angle_alpha   90.00
_cell.angle_beta   90.00
_cell.angle_gamma   90.00
#
_symmetry.space_group_name_H-M   'P 1'
#
loop_
_entity.id
_entity.type
_entity.pdbx_description
1 polymer ?
#
loop_
_entity_poly.entity_id
_entity_poly.type
_entity_poly.pdbx_seq_one_letter_code
_entity_poly.pdbx_strand_id
1 'polypeptide(L)'
;PTSDRLRAGIISGGGGFVVHLTDLCEKNGINVVDLRTEPNGPKLIDEISKHLPFYWSHNNPVDLVATRNPNAYRNVIELMLNSDCFDVILTMSSARFLDRMKLLKPINDYGKKLVGMMLHRMGDRRDQAIENEIELCKKFPGKKLIYISFTSGLGDVTSEKYDENKIMVFGGSPENAGIVLKKLHDYQKFVNSKT
;
A
#
# COMPACT_ATOMS: atom_id res chain seq x y z
N PRO A 1 8.71 5.95 -16.99
CA PRO A 1 8.06 4.72 -17.49
C PRO A 1 7.59 4.91 -18.93
N THR A 2 7.79 3.89 -19.77
CA THR A 2 7.62 3.95 -21.24
C THR A 2 6.20 3.63 -21.70
N SER A 3 5.31 3.17 -20.81
CA SER A 3 3.91 2.89 -21.12
C SER A 3 3.04 4.15 -21.12
N ASP A 4 1.98 4.14 -21.94
CA ASP A 4 0.99 5.22 -22.03
C ASP A 4 0.19 5.44 -20.74
N ARG A 5 0.00 4.38 -19.94
CA ARG A 5 -0.63 4.39 -18.62
C ARG A 5 0.37 3.93 -17.57
N LEU A 6 0.34 4.56 -16.39
CA LEU A 6 1.14 4.12 -15.24
C LEU A 6 0.65 2.75 -14.78
N ARG A 7 1.55 1.76 -14.66
CA ARG A 7 1.21 0.40 -14.21
C ARG A 7 1.26 0.31 -12.68
N ALA A 8 0.11 0.11 -12.04
CA ALA A 8 -0.04 0.11 -10.59
C ALA A 8 -0.25 -1.30 -10.03
N GLY A 9 0.51 -1.60 -8.97
CA GLY A 9 0.25 -2.71 -8.06
C GLY A 9 -0.42 -2.21 -6.78
N ILE A 10 -1.38 -2.96 -6.24
CA ILE A 10 -2.12 -2.61 -5.02
C ILE A 10 -2.00 -3.77 -4.02
N ILE A 11 -1.69 -3.46 -2.77
CA ILE A 11 -1.61 -4.41 -1.65
C ILE A 11 -2.47 -3.90 -0.49
N SER A 12 -3.22 -4.80 0.16
CA SER A 12 -3.88 -4.51 1.44
C SER A 12 -4.21 -5.77 2.21
N GLY A 13 -4.51 -5.63 3.51
CA GLY A 13 -5.07 -6.71 4.33
C GLY A 13 -6.60 -6.79 4.35
N GLY A 14 -7.30 -5.89 3.64
CA GLY A 14 -8.76 -5.86 3.61
C GLY A 14 -9.34 -5.55 2.22
N GLY A 15 -10.18 -6.45 1.72
CA GLY A 15 -10.78 -6.40 0.38
C GLY A 15 -11.51 -5.10 0.01
N GLY A 16 -12.29 -4.52 0.93
CA GLY A 16 -13.06 -3.30 0.63
C GLY A 16 -12.17 -2.10 0.27
N PHE A 17 -10.98 -2.01 0.86
CA PHE A 17 -10.03 -0.94 0.55
C PHE A 17 -9.45 -1.07 -0.87
N VAL A 18 -9.10 -2.30 -1.28
CA VAL A 18 -8.47 -2.51 -2.59
C VAL A 18 -9.45 -2.33 -3.74
N VAL A 19 -10.73 -2.68 -3.54
CA VAL A 19 -11.78 -2.41 -4.54
C VAL A 19 -11.90 -0.91 -4.78
N HIS A 20 -12.05 -0.12 -3.72
CA HIS A 20 -12.17 1.33 -3.83
C HIS A 20 -10.94 1.99 -4.47
N LEU A 21 -9.74 1.53 -4.10
CA LEU A 21 -8.51 2.05 -4.69
C LEU A 21 -8.36 1.65 -6.18
N THR A 22 -8.83 0.47 -6.56
CA THR A 22 -8.86 0.01 -7.95
C THR A 22 -9.76 0.93 -8.79
N ASP A 23 -10.98 1.20 -8.33
CA ASP A 23 -11.91 2.10 -9.00
C ASP A 23 -11.32 3.51 -9.18
N LEU A 24 -10.63 4.02 -8.16
CA LEU A 24 -9.95 5.30 -8.22
C LEU A 24 -8.78 5.30 -9.22
N CYS A 25 -8.00 4.22 -9.31
CA CYS A 25 -6.93 4.11 -10.29
C CYS A 25 -7.49 4.13 -11.73
N GLU A 26 -8.49 3.30 -12.01
CA GLU A 26 -9.11 3.20 -13.33
C GLU A 26 -9.76 4.53 -13.74
N LYS A 27 -10.50 5.17 -12.82
CA LYS A 27 -11.11 6.49 -13.06
C LYS A 27 -10.09 7.58 -13.41
N ASN A 28 -8.84 7.44 -12.96
CA ASN A 28 -7.76 8.40 -13.21
C ASN A 28 -6.79 7.95 -14.32
N GLY A 29 -7.16 6.93 -15.11
CA GLY A 29 -6.37 6.48 -16.27
C GLY A 29 -5.12 5.68 -15.91
N ILE A 30 -5.03 5.17 -14.68
CA ILE A 30 -3.92 4.35 -14.20
C ILE A 30 -4.29 2.90 -14.41
N ASN A 31 -3.36 2.10 -14.91
CA ASN A 31 -3.59 0.70 -15.23
C ASN A 31 -3.36 -0.15 -13.98
N VAL A 32 -4.43 -0.70 -13.40
CA VAL A 32 -4.27 -1.75 -12.38
C VAL A 32 -3.93 -3.05 -13.11
N VAL A 33 -2.66 -3.44 -13.02
CA VAL A 33 -2.08 -4.53 -13.83
C VAL A 33 -2.82 -5.84 -13.58
N ASP A 34 -3.25 -6.53 -14.64
CA ASP A 34 -3.72 -7.90 -14.53
C ASP A 34 -2.52 -8.86 -14.59
N LEU A 35 -2.14 -9.41 -13.43
CA LEU A 35 -0.99 -10.31 -13.30
C LEU A 35 -1.18 -11.62 -14.05
N ARG A 36 -2.41 -11.99 -14.42
CA ARG A 36 -2.65 -13.21 -15.20
C ARG A 36 -2.21 -13.04 -16.65
N THR A 37 -2.19 -11.81 -17.15
CA THR A 37 -1.83 -11.48 -18.53
C THR A 37 -0.49 -10.77 -18.66
N GLU A 38 0.03 -10.18 -17.59
CA GLU A 38 1.35 -9.53 -17.58
C GLU A 38 2.46 -10.59 -17.78
N PRO A 39 3.49 -10.35 -18.63
CA PRO A 39 4.48 -11.37 -19.00
C PRO A 39 5.16 -12.09 -17.81
N ASN A 40 5.50 -11.35 -16.75
CA ASN A 40 6.12 -11.89 -15.54
C ASN A 40 5.11 -12.09 -14.38
N GLY A 41 3.83 -11.85 -14.65
CA GLY A 41 2.79 -11.87 -13.64
C GLY A 41 2.46 -13.26 -13.10
N PRO A 42 2.34 -14.34 -13.91
CA PRO A 42 2.10 -15.69 -13.39
C PRO A 42 3.19 -16.17 -12.43
N LYS A 43 4.46 -15.89 -12.76
CA LYS A 43 5.59 -16.20 -11.87
C LYS A 43 5.48 -15.44 -10.53
N LEU A 44 5.06 -14.18 -10.58
CA LEU A 44 4.86 -13.38 -9.36
C LEU A 44 3.69 -13.91 -8.52
N ILE A 45 2.58 -14.34 -9.16
CA ILE A 45 1.45 -15.00 -8.48
C ILE A 45 1.92 -16.25 -7.73
N ASP A 46 2.76 -17.08 -8.36
CA ASP A 46 3.28 -18.30 -7.72
C ASP A 46 4.15 -17.98 -6.49
N GLU A 47 5.01 -16.97 -6.56
CA GLU A 47 5.82 -16.55 -5.42
C GLU A 47 4.98 -15.95 -4.28
N ILE A 48 3.98 -15.13 -4.61
CA ILE A 48 3.05 -14.56 -3.61
C ILE A 48 2.23 -15.67 -2.93
N SER A 49 1.80 -16.68 -3.69
CA SER A 49 0.99 -17.80 -3.18
C SER A 49 1.70 -18.61 -2.10
N LYS A 50 3.04 -18.58 -2.02
CA LYS A 50 3.80 -19.22 -0.94
C LYS A 50 3.63 -18.51 0.41
N HIS A 51 3.16 -17.27 0.42
CA HIS A 51 2.99 -16.45 1.62
C HIS A 51 1.53 -16.30 2.05
N LEU A 52 0.59 -16.64 1.18
CA LEU A 52 -0.85 -16.42 1.39
C LEU A 52 -1.64 -17.75 1.39
N PRO A 53 -2.79 -17.80 2.06
CA PRO A 53 -3.68 -18.96 2.00
C PRO A 53 -4.15 -19.22 0.56
N PHE A 54 -4.45 -20.48 0.23
CA PHE A 54 -4.86 -20.93 -1.11
C PHE A 54 -6.09 -20.20 -1.72
N TYR A 55 -6.83 -19.42 -0.93
CA TYR A 55 -8.05 -18.72 -1.33
C TYR A 55 -7.86 -17.22 -1.57
N TRP A 56 -6.62 -16.71 -1.59
CA TRP A 56 -6.36 -15.32 -1.98
C TRP A 56 -6.73 -15.06 -3.46
N SER A 57 -6.73 -13.81 -3.90
CA SER A 57 -7.26 -13.41 -5.21
C SER A 57 -6.50 -13.95 -6.43
N HIS A 58 -5.26 -14.43 -6.27
CA HIS A 58 -4.36 -14.83 -7.36
C HIS A 58 -4.22 -13.76 -8.46
N ASN A 59 -4.32 -12.49 -8.08
CA ASN A 59 -4.18 -11.38 -9.00
C ASN A 59 -3.76 -10.10 -8.23
N ASN A 60 -3.53 -9.03 -8.99
CA ASN A 60 -3.50 -7.67 -8.48
C ASN A 60 -4.92 -7.06 -8.61
N PRO A 61 -5.50 -6.46 -7.55
CA PRO A 61 -4.93 -6.24 -6.22
C PRO A 61 -4.66 -7.49 -5.38
N VAL A 62 -3.59 -7.43 -4.58
CA VAL A 62 -3.22 -8.48 -3.64
C VAL A 62 -3.87 -8.20 -2.28
N ASP A 63 -4.97 -8.91 -2.00
CA ASP A 63 -5.57 -8.95 -0.67
C ASP A 63 -4.89 -10.04 0.17
N LEU A 64 -4.28 -9.64 1.28
CA LEU A 64 -3.58 -10.52 2.22
C LEU A 64 -4.54 -11.25 3.16
N VAL A 65 -5.86 -11.10 2.95
CA VAL A 65 -6.95 -11.87 3.59
C VAL A 65 -6.88 -11.88 5.11
N ALA A 66 -6.47 -10.75 5.70
CA ALA A 66 -6.22 -10.61 7.14
C ALA A 66 -5.39 -11.77 7.73
N THR A 67 -4.39 -12.26 6.97
CA THR A 67 -3.53 -13.38 7.37
C THR A 67 -2.88 -13.16 8.74
N ARG A 68 -2.73 -14.25 9.50
CA ARG A 68 -2.03 -14.25 10.80
C ARG A 68 -0.51 -14.24 10.65
N ASN A 69 0.02 -14.45 9.43
CA ASN A 69 1.45 -14.40 9.18
C ASN A 69 1.95 -12.95 9.27
N PRO A 70 2.74 -12.58 10.30
CA PRO A 70 3.19 -11.20 10.49
C PRO A 70 4.13 -10.71 9.39
N ASN A 71 4.78 -11.63 8.66
CA ASN A 71 5.75 -11.32 7.62
C ASN A 71 5.12 -11.23 6.22
N ALA A 72 3.87 -11.68 6.04
CA ALA A 72 3.24 -11.75 4.73
C ALA A 72 3.17 -10.37 4.05
N TYR A 73 2.81 -9.33 4.79
CA TYR A 73 2.72 -7.95 4.27
C TYR A 73 4.04 -7.50 3.65
N ARG A 74 5.12 -7.62 4.43
CA ARG A 74 6.47 -7.22 4.01
C ARG A 74 6.97 -8.07 2.83
N ASN A 75 6.86 -9.39 2.93
CA ASN A 75 7.32 -10.29 1.88
C ASN A 75 6.63 -10.04 0.54
N VAL A 76 5.31 -9.83 0.56
CA VAL A 76 4.54 -9.53 -0.66
C VAL A 76 4.93 -8.17 -1.24
N ILE A 77 5.13 -7.13 -0.41
CA ILE A 77 5.65 -5.84 -0.88
C ILE A 77 7.02 -6.01 -1.56
N GLU A 78 7.93 -6.75 -0.93
CA GLU A 78 9.26 -6.98 -1.50
C GLU A 78 9.20 -7.75 -2.82
N LEU A 79 8.35 -8.78 -2.94
CA LEU A 79 8.13 -9.50 -4.19
C LEU A 79 7.62 -8.57 -5.30
N MET A 80 6.62 -7.75 -5.01
CA MET A 80 6.06 -6.80 -5.97
C MET A 80 7.07 -5.71 -6.36
N LEU A 81 7.86 -5.18 -5.42
CA LEU A 81 8.91 -4.19 -5.69
C LEU A 81 10.04 -4.75 -6.56
N ASN A 82 10.40 -6.02 -6.37
CA ASN A 82 11.40 -6.71 -7.20
C ASN A 82 10.89 -7.02 -8.62
N SER A 83 9.58 -7.05 -8.84
CA SER A 83 9.01 -7.34 -10.15
C SER A 83 9.09 -6.13 -11.10
N ASP A 84 9.14 -6.39 -12.39
CA ASP A 84 9.04 -5.38 -13.46
C ASP A 84 7.58 -5.11 -13.91
N CYS A 85 6.61 -5.80 -13.30
CA CYS A 85 5.18 -5.68 -13.60
C CYS A 85 4.61 -4.29 -13.27
N PHE A 86 5.19 -3.59 -12.30
CA PHE A 86 4.65 -2.32 -11.79
C PHE A 86 5.64 -1.17 -11.89
N ASP A 87 5.11 0.02 -12.17
CA ASP A 87 5.83 1.30 -12.08
C ASP A 87 5.63 1.94 -10.69
N VAL A 88 4.47 1.70 -10.09
CA VAL A 88 4.10 2.19 -8.75
C VAL A 88 3.38 1.10 -7.96
N ILE A 89 3.61 1.07 -6.65
CA ILE A 89 2.91 0.19 -5.71
C ILE A 89 2.19 1.06 -4.68
N LEU A 90 0.93 0.75 -4.46
CA LEU A 90 0.05 1.41 -3.51
C LEU A 90 -0.30 0.46 -2.38
N THR A 91 -0.12 0.91 -1.15
CA THR A 91 -0.41 0.09 0.03
C THR A 91 -0.83 0.95 1.21
N MET A 92 -1.51 0.36 2.20
CA MET A 92 -1.82 1.08 3.44
C MET A 92 -0.55 1.23 4.31
N SER A 93 -0.35 2.37 4.96
CA SER A 93 0.71 2.47 5.99
C SER A 93 0.27 1.71 7.23
N SER A 94 1.08 0.74 7.65
CA SER A 94 0.91 0.01 8.90
C SER A 94 1.03 0.94 10.10
N ALA A 95 2.02 1.85 10.10
CA ALA A 95 2.18 2.82 11.19
C ALA A 95 0.94 3.72 11.33
N ARG A 96 0.41 4.23 10.21
CA ARG A 96 -0.77 5.11 10.24
C ARG A 96 -2.06 4.37 10.53
N PHE A 97 -2.16 3.11 10.12
CA PHE A 97 -3.25 2.25 10.55
C PHE A 97 -3.25 2.07 12.07
N LEU A 98 -2.06 1.86 12.68
CA LEU A 98 -1.92 1.77 14.13
C LEU A 98 -2.30 3.07 14.83
N ASP A 99 -1.99 4.22 14.24
CA ASP A 99 -2.42 5.52 14.78
C ASP A 99 -3.93 5.69 14.72
N ARG A 100 -4.56 5.28 13.61
CA ARG A 100 -6.02 5.31 13.49
C ARG A 100 -6.70 4.40 14.51
N MET A 101 -6.11 3.25 14.82
CA MET A 101 -6.64 2.31 15.83
C MET A 101 -6.74 2.93 17.23
N LYS A 102 -5.80 3.82 17.60
CA LYS A 102 -5.85 4.56 18.88
C LYS A 102 -7.03 5.50 19.00
N LEU A 103 -7.63 5.91 17.88
CA LEU A 103 -8.76 6.82 17.82
C LEU A 103 -10.12 6.11 17.82
N LEU A 104 -10.14 4.77 17.81
CA LEU A 104 -11.38 4.02 17.85
C LEU A 104 -12.13 4.25 19.18
N LYS A 105 -13.42 4.56 19.06
CA LYS A 105 -14.34 4.71 20.20
C LYS A 105 -15.26 3.49 20.26
N PRO A 106 -14.93 2.45 21.04
CA PRO A 106 -15.74 1.24 21.09
C PRO A 106 -17.12 1.53 21.67
N ILE A 107 -18.16 1.01 21.01
CA ILE A 107 -19.57 1.25 21.35
C ILE A 107 -20.13 0.27 22.40
N ASN A 108 -19.41 -0.81 22.71
CA ASN A 108 -19.79 -1.83 23.68
C ASN A 108 -18.55 -2.46 24.35
N ASP A 109 -18.78 -3.27 25.37
CA ASP A 109 -17.70 -3.87 26.17
C ASP A 109 -16.87 -4.90 25.39
N TYR A 110 -17.48 -5.59 24.42
CA TYR A 110 -16.75 -6.45 23.48
C TYR A 110 -15.75 -5.64 22.65
N GLY A 111 -16.17 -4.50 22.11
CA GLY A 111 -15.32 -3.56 21.38
C GLY A 111 -14.21 -3.00 22.26
N LYS A 112 -14.49 -2.66 23.52
CA LYS A 112 -13.46 -2.21 24.48
C LYS A 112 -12.41 -3.30 24.69
N LYS A 113 -12.83 -4.56 24.87
CA LYS A 113 -11.92 -5.69 25.04
C LYS A 113 -11.07 -5.93 23.79
N LEU A 114 -11.67 -5.86 22.60
CA LEU A 114 -10.95 -5.99 21.32
C LEU A 114 -9.92 -4.88 21.14
N VAL A 115 -10.30 -3.61 21.32
CA VAL A 115 -9.39 -2.46 21.20
C VAL A 115 -8.28 -2.54 22.24
N GLY A 116 -8.60 -2.91 23.49
CA GLY A 116 -7.61 -3.10 24.55
C GLY A 116 -6.58 -4.19 24.22
N MET A 117 -7.03 -5.36 23.72
CA MET A 117 -6.13 -6.43 23.27
C MET A 117 -5.25 -6.00 22.10
N MET A 118 -5.81 -5.22 21.15
CA MET A 118 -5.03 -4.67 20.05
C MET A 118 -3.98 -3.69 20.58
N LEU A 119 -4.37 -2.66 21.34
CA LEU A 119 -3.47 -1.62 21.85
C LEU A 119 -2.31 -2.17 22.69
N HIS A 120 -2.55 -3.18 23.53
CA HIS A 120 -1.50 -3.78 24.35
C HIS A 120 -0.38 -4.43 23.50
N ARG A 121 -0.69 -4.81 22.26
CA ARG A 121 0.27 -5.39 21.32
C ARG A 121 0.92 -4.35 20.39
N MET A 122 0.60 -3.06 20.53
CA MET A 122 0.92 -2.03 19.49
C MET A 122 2.10 -1.10 19.80
N GLY A 123 2.50 -0.91 21.06
CA GLY A 123 3.49 0.10 21.47
C GLY A 123 4.79 0.06 20.64
N ASP A 124 5.58 -1.00 20.81
CA ASP A 124 6.85 -1.19 20.10
C ASP A 124 6.66 -1.40 18.58
N ARG A 125 5.45 -1.76 18.15
CA ARG A 125 5.16 -2.08 16.75
C ARG A 125 4.99 -0.86 15.85
N ARG A 126 4.65 0.31 16.41
CA ARG A 126 4.51 1.53 15.59
C ARG A 126 5.85 2.00 15.05
N ASP A 127 6.85 2.20 15.91
CA ASP A 127 8.15 2.69 15.47
C ASP A 127 8.84 1.69 14.54
N GLN A 128 8.73 0.39 14.85
CA GLN A 128 9.16 -0.68 13.95
C GLN A 128 8.46 -0.62 12.59
N ALA A 129 7.15 -0.32 12.55
CA ALA A 129 6.44 -0.17 11.27
C ALA A 129 6.98 1.00 10.45
N ILE A 130 7.29 2.14 11.08
CA ILE A 130 7.87 3.31 10.39
C ILE A 130 9.25 2.96 9.83
N GLU A 131 10.10 2.35 10.65
CA GLU A 131 11.44 1.92 10.24
C GLU A 131 11.40 0.93 9.07
N ASN A 132 10.54 -0.09 9.16
CA ASN A 132 10.34 -1.06 8.08
C ASN A 132 9.85 -0.40 6.78
N GLU A 133 8.91 0.54 6.87
CA GLU A 133 8.38 1.25 5.70
C GLU A 133 9.45 2.12 5.01
N ILE A 134 10.29 2.79 5.81
CA ILE A 134 11.44 3.57 5.33
C ILE A 134 12.49 2.65 4.70
N GLU A 135 12.82 1.54 5.36
CA GLU A 135 13.81 0.57 4.90
C GLU A 135 13.42 -0.01 3.53
N LEU A 136 12.15 -0.37 3.34
CA LEU A 136 11.64 -0.85 2.05
C LEU A 136 11.84 0.18 0.94
N CYS A 137 11.46 1.44 1.16
CA CYS A 137 11.67 2.48 0.16
C CYS A 137 13.16 2.73 -0.15
N LYS A 138 14.03 2.66 0.86
CA LYS A 138 15.49 2.79 0.69
C LYS A 138 16.10 1.61 -0.06
N LYS A 139 15.60 0.38 0.17
CA LYS A 139 16.04 -0.83 -0.52
C LYS A 139 15.67 -0.81 -2.01
N PHE A 140 14.60 -0.10 -2.38
CA PHE A 140 14.08 -0.05 -3.75
C PHE A 140 13.95 1.40 -4.28
N PRO A 141 15.05 2.17 -4.40
CA PRO A 141 15.00 3.60 -4.71
C PRO A 141 14.45 3.92 -6.11
N GLY A 142 14.53 2.97 -7.04
CA GLY A 142 14.03 3.10 -8.42
C GLY A 142 12.54 2.78 -8.59
N LYS A 143 11.89 2.21 -7.56
CA LYS A 143 10.45 1.89 -7.58
C LYS A 143 9.70 2.85 -6.67
N LYS A 144 8.48 3.23 -7.05
CA LYS A 144 7.65 4.13 -6.25
C LYS A 144 6.71 3.31 -5.37
N LEU A 145 7.03 3.21 -4.09
CA LEU A 145 6.10 2.73 -3.06
C LEU A 145 5.40 3.94 -2.44
N ILE A 146 4.07 3.92 -2.48
CA ILE A 146 3.22 4.98 -1.98
C ILE A 146 2.33 4.40 -0.88
N TYR A 147 2.38 5.03 0.29
CA TYR A 147 1.53 4.65 1.40
C TYR A 147 0.26 5.49 1.45
N ILE A 148 -0.84 4.85 1.85
CA ILE A 148 -2.12 5.52 2.08
C ILE A 148 -2.42 5.48 3.58
N SER A 149 -2.81 6.63 4.11
CA SER A 149 -3.16 6.85 5.50
C SER A 149 -4.62 7.28 5.62
N PHE A 150 -5.31 6.71 6.60
CA PHE A 150 -6.65 7.13 7.01
C PHE A 150 -6.65 8.25 8.06
N THR A 151 -5.47 8.76 8.41
CA THR A 151 -5.32 9.95 9.25
C THR A 151 -5.10 11.17 8.35
N SER A 152 -5.87 12.23 8.57
CA SER A 152 -5.77 13.49 7.84
C SER A 152 -4.73 14.46 8.42
N GLY A 153 -4.17 14.15 9.59
CA GLY A 153 -3.17 14.99 10.24
C GLY A 153 -1.83 14.94 9.51
N LEU A 154 -1.37 16.10 9.06
CA LEU A 154 0.01 16.35 8.64
C LEU A 154 0.73 17.08 9.80
N GLY A 155 2.02 16.84 9.96
CA GLY A 155 2.85 17.52 10.97
C GLY A 155 2.95 16.82 12.34
N ASP A 156 2.68 15.51 12.41
CA ASP A 156 3.09 14.70 13.56
C ASP A 156 4.49 14.09 13.35
N VAL A 157 5.09 13.56 14.41
CA VAL A 157 6.44 12.96 14.39
C VAL A 157 6.60 11.90 13.29
N THR A 158 5.53 11.16 12.97
CA THR A 158 5.60 10.17 11.88
C THR A 158 5.62 10.82 10.51
N SER A 159 4.97 11.98 10.33
CA SER A 159 5.01 12.73 9.07
C SER A 159 6.39 13.35 8.87
N GLU A 160 6.98 13.91 9.92
CA GLU A 160 8.36 14.42 9.89
C GLU A 160 9.35 13.32 9.47
N LYS A 161 9.30 12.14 10.10
CA LYS A 161 10.15 10.99 9.73
C LYS A 161 9.97 10.58 8.26
N TYR A 162 8.75 10.58 7.74
CA TYR A 162 8.51 10.26 6.33
C TYR A 162 9.02 11.33 5.39
N ASP A 163 8.81 12.62 5.71
CA ASP A 163 9.27 13.74 4.90
C ASP A 163 10.81 13.78 4.83
N GLU A 164 11.50 13.62 5.96
CA GLU A 164 12.97 13.52 6.03
C GLU A 164 13.52 12.39 5.15
N ASN A 165 12.80 11.27 5.08
CA ASN A 165 13.19 10.11 4.29
C ASN A 165 12.57 10.10 2.88
N LYS A 166 11.87 11.17 2.49
CA LYS A 166 11.21 11.32 1.17
C LYS A 166 10.23 10.19 0.86
N ILE A 167 9.54 9.69 1.87
CA ILE A 167 8.52 8.64 1.77
C ILE A 167 7.19 9.29 1.41
N MET A 168 6.59 8.84 0.31
CA MET A 168 5.33 9.39 -0.15
C MET A 168 4.16 8.74 0.60
N VAL A 169 3.48 9.52 1.43
CA VAL A 169 2.29 9.10 2.18
C VAL A 169 1.12 10.03 1.90
N PHE A 170 -0.02 9.48 1.49
CA PHE A 170 -1.24 10.23 1.24
C PHE A 170 -2.20 10.12 2.42
N GLY A 171 -2.45 11.26 3.08
CA GLY A 171 -3.33 11.35 4.25
C GLY A 171 -4.81 11.49 3.91
N GLY A 172 -5.63 11.21 4.92
CA GLY A 172 -7.07 11.50 4.96
C GLY A 172 -7.95 10.41 4.37
N SER A 173 -7.83 10.17 3.06
CA SER A 173 -8.70 9.21 2.37
C SER A 173 -8.09 8.68 1.06
N PRO A 174 -8.59 7.53 0.55
CA PRO A 174 -8.15 7.00 -0.74
C PRO A 174 -8.37 7.96 -1.92
N GLU A 175 -9.36 8.86 -1.87
CA GLU A 175 -9.62 9.85 -2.92
C GLU A 175 -8.44 10.81 -3.10
N ASN A 176 -7.78 11.21 -2.01
CA ASN A 176 -6.56 12.01 -2.08
C ASN A 176 -5.45 11.26 -2.81
N ALA A 177 -5.37 9.93 -2.61
CA ALA A 177 -4.45 9.09 -3.37
C ALA A 177 -4.77 9.15 -4.87
N GLY A 178 -6.05 9.03 -5.25
CA GLY A 178 -6.49 9.16 -6.64
C GLY A 178 -6.08 10.49 -7.30
N ILE A 179 -6.20 11.62 -6.58
CA ILE A 179 -5.80 12.94 -7.09
C ILE A 179 -4.29 13.00 -7.36
N VAL A 180 -3.47 12.56 -6.41
CA VAL A 180 -2.00 12.62 -6.58
C VAL A 180 -1.55 11.65 -7.66
N LEU A 181 -2.12 10.45 -7.68
CA LEU A 181 -1.89 9.45 -8.71
C LEU A 181 -2.21 9.99 -10.11
N LYS A 182 -3.32 10.71 -10.28
CA LYS A 182 -3.62 11.42 -11.53
C LYS A 182 -2.53 12.40 -11.92
N LYS A 183 -2.07 13.23 -10.98
CA LYS A 183 -0.99 14.20 -11.25
C LYS A 183 0.32 13.53 -11.65
N LEU A 184 0.66 12.40 -11.02
CA LEU A 184 1.83 11.60 -11.41
C LEU A 184 1.69 11.06 -12.84
N HIS A 185 0.49 10.58 -13.19
CA HIS A 185 0.18 10.11 -14.54
C HIS A 185 0.22 11.22 -15.59
N ASP A 186 -0.38 12.39 -15.31
CA ASP A 186 -0.36 13.55 -16.19
C ASP A 186 1.07 14.06 -16.42
N TYR A 187 1.88 14.10 -15.36
CA TYR A 187 3.29 14.48 -15.45
C TYR A 187 4.11 13.49 -16.28
N GLN A 188 3.86 12.18 -16.12
CA GLN A 188 4.49 11.15 -16.96
C GLN A 188 4.19 11.38 -18.45
N LYS A 189 2.93 11.64 -18.81
CA LYS A 189 2.54 11.94 -20.20
C LYS A 189 3.28 13.15 -20.74
N PHE A 190 3.39 14.22 -19.95
CA PHE A 190 4.11 15.42 -20.33
C PHE A 190 5.62 15.19 -20.54
N VAL A 191 6.25 14.36 -19.71
CA VAL A 191 7.67 14.00 -19.88
C VAL A 191 7.85 13.16 -21.14
N ASN A 192 6.99 12.17 -21.36
CA ASN A 192 7.05 11.30 -22.53
C ASN A 192 6.76 12.05 -23.84
N SER A 193 5.91 13.07 -23.84
CA SER A 193 5.66 13.89 -25.05
C SER A 193 6.83 14.77 -25.47
N LYS A 194 7.85 14.91 -24.63
CA LYS A 194 9.06 15.73 -24.89
C LYS A 194 10.27 14.90 -25.31
N THR A 195 10.14 13.57 -25.32
CA THR A 195 11.21 12.61 -25.62
C THR A 195 10.90 11.94 -26.95
#